data_AF-A0A932S9W7-F1
#
_entry.id   AF-A0A932S9W7-F1
#
_cell.length_a   1.000
_cell.length_b   1.000
_cell.length_c   1.000
_cell.angle_alpha   90.00
_cell.angle_beta   90.00
_cell.angle_gamma   90.00
#
_symmetry.space_group_name_H-M   'P 1'
#
loop_
_entity.id
_entity.type
_entity.pdbx_description
1 polymer ?
#
loop_
_entity_poly.entity_id
_entity_poly.type
_entity_poly.pdbx_seq_one_letter_code
_entity_poly.pdbx_strand_id
1 'polypeptide(L)'
;MKFFLAYLAFALIFLVIESTLFHSLPPPLIPDVILIMAFYLGFTHRSTFGAFTVFILGYAADIFSAGIIGTSSFTLVFVFAVTSLLARIISLNSLLVKIGGTIFMSILKGILTYMVLRFLNQEIPFYIIFPAAASTGIVSPFIFTLLKKITLRVRAVGYSTVEKIEL
;
A
#
# COMPACT_ATOMS: atom_id res chain seq x y z
N MET A 1 8.59 12.71 -10.18
CA MET A 1 7.44 13.51 -9.67
C MET A 1 6.08 13.00 -10.15
N LYS A 2 5.81 12.91 -11.47
CA LYS A 2 4.51 12.44 -12.02
C LYS A 2 4.02 11.11 -11.40
N PHE A 3 4.93 10.17 -11.19
CA PHE A 3 4.66 8.88 -10.56
C PHE A 3 4.17 9.02 -9.11
N PHE A 4 4.91 9.75 -8.26
CA PHE A 4 4.52 10.02 -6.88
C PHE A 4 3.14 10.68 -6.79
N LEU A 5 2.88 11.71 -7.61
CA LEU A 5 1.60 12.39 -7.67
C LEU A 5 0.44 11.45 -8.02
N ALA A 6 0.65 10.53 -8.97
CA ALA A 6 -0.38 9.55 -9.34
C ALA A 6 -0.70 8.57 -8.21
N TYR A 7 0.33 8.09 -7.49
CA TYR A 7 0.13 7.22 -6.33
C TYR A 7 -0.52 7.98 -5.17
N LEU A 8 -0.10 9.21 -4.91
CA LEU A 8 -0.71 10.05 -3.88
C LEU A 8 -2.18 10.32 -4.18
N ALA A 9 -2.53 10.72 -5.41
CA ALA A 9 -3.91 10.93 -5.81
C ALA A 9 -4.75 9.66 -5.68
N PHE A 10 -4.21 8.51 -6.12
CA PHE A 10 -4.91 7.23 -6.00
C PHE A 10 -5.14 6.82 -4.54
N ALA A 11 -4.14 7.01 -3.68
CA ALA A 11 -4.25 6.76 -2.25
C ALA A 11 -5.28 7.69 -1.59
N LEU A 12 -5.26 8.99 -1.89
CA LEU A 12 -6.23 9.95 -1.35
C LEU A 12 -7.66 9.60 -1.74
N ILE A 13 -7.90 9.25 -3.01
CA ILE A 13 -9.22 8.79 -3.46
C ILE A 13 -9.66 7.58 -2.65
N PHE A 14 -8.76 6.61 -2.46
CA PHE A 14 -9.10 5.41 -1.69
C PHE A 14 -9.34 5.70 -0.21
N LEU A 15 -8.52 6.54 0.42
CA LEU A 15 -8.67 6.94 1.82
C LEU A 15 -9.97 7.73 2.06
N VAL A 16 -10.40 8.56 1.10
CA VAL A 16 -11.70 9.24 1.16
C VAL A 16 -12.84 8.23 1.03
N ILE A 17 -12.76 7.30 0.09
CA ILE A 17 -13.72 6.19 -0.05
C ILE A 17 -13.77 5.38 1.25
N GLU A 18 -12.61 5.12 1.85
CA GLU A 18 -12.51 4.29 3.04
C GLU A 18 -13.10 4.96 4.28
N SER A 19 -12.74 6.22 4.51
CA SER A 19 -13.27 7.01 5.63
C SER A 19 -14.78 7.31 5.51
N THR A 20 -15.38 7.27 4.31
CA THR A 20 -16.80 7.60 4.09
C THR A 20 -17.70 6.38 3.89
N LEU A 21 -17.33 5.46 2.99
CA LEU A 21 -18.18 4.34 2.57
C LEU A 21 -17.97 3.09 3.42
N PHE A 22 -16.78 2.89 4.02
CA PHE A 22 -16.54 1.70 4.84
C PHE A 22 -17.06 1.80 6.28
N HIS A 23 -17.65 2.93 6.69
CA HIS A 23 -18.34 3.05 7.98
C HIS A 23 -19.57 2.12 8.08
N SER A 24 -20.14 1.67 6.96
CA SER A 24 -21.29 0.74 6.91
C SER A 24 -20.91 -0.74 6.80
N LEU A 25 -19.62 -1.08 6.66
CA LEU A 25 -19.14 -2.45 6.64
C LEU A 25 -18.60 -2.84 8.02
N PRO A 26 -18.61 -4.15 8.38
CA PRO A 26 -17.95 -4.57 9.61
C PRO A 26 -16.47 -4.15 9.53
N PRO A 27 -15.94 -3.43 10.54
CA PRO A 27 -14.56 -2.93 10.55
C PRO A 27 -13.47 -3.95 10.12
N PRO A 28 -13.57 -5.25 10.46
CA PRO A 28 -12.52 -6.20 10.09
C PRO A 28 -12.44 -6.56 8.59
N LEU A 29 -13.39 -6.16 7.74
CA LEU A 29 -13.43 -6.55 6.32
C LEU A 29 -12.88 -5.48 5.37
N ILE A 30 -12.39 -4.36 5.89
CA ILE A 30 -11.87 -3.25 5.09
C ILE A 30 -10.48 -3.63 4.54
N PRO A 31 -10.28 -3.64 3.21
CA PRO A 31 -9.00 -3.99 2.60
C PRO A 31 -7.99 -2.84 2.69
N ASP A 32 -6.73 -3.16 3.03
CA ASP A 32 -5.65 -2.18 3.10
C ASP A 32 -5.03 -1.96 1.71
N VAL A 33 -5.61 -1.04 0.95
CA VAL A 33 -5.12 -0.69 -0.39
C VAL A 33 -3.78 0.03 -0.34
N ILE A 34 -3.49 0.79 0.71
CA ILE A 34 -2.20 1.46 0.87
C ILE A 34 -1.09 0.41 0.99
N LEU A 35 -1.32 -0.68 1.73
CA LEU A 35 -0.40 -1.82 1.79
C LEU A 35 -0.22 -2.49 0.43
N ILE A 36 -1.29 -2.70 -0.34
CA ILE A 36 -1.17 -3.26 -1.69
C ILE A 36 -0.29 -2.36 -2.58
N MET A 37 -0.43 -1.04 -2.45
CA MET A 37 0.42 -0.07 -3.16
C MET A 37 1.88 -0.14 -2.71
N ALA A 38 2.13 -0.19 -1.40
CA ALA A 38 3.47 -0.34 -0.84
C ALA A 38 4.15 -1.63 -1.31
N PHE A 39 3.41 -2.74 -1.30
CA PHE A 39 3.85 -4.02 -1.83
C PHE A 39 4.19 -3.93 -3.31
N TYR A 40 3.31 -3.37 -4.13
CA TYR A 40 3.55 -3.18 -5.56
C TYR A 40 4.79 -2.34 -5.83
N LEU A 41 4.98 -1.26 -5.07
CA LEU A 41 6.13 -0.37 -5.17
C LEU A 41 7.43 -1.08 -4.81
N GLY A 42 7.43 -1.93 -3.78
CA GLY A 42 8.59 -2.73 -3.41
C GLY A 42 9.04 -3.68 -4.52
N PHE A 43 8.11 -4.23 -5.30
CA PHE A 43 8.45 -5.06 -6.46
C PHE A 43 8.89 -4.25 -7.69
N THR A 44 8.27 -3.11 -7.95
CA THR A 44 8.42 -2.41 -9.24
C THR A 44 9.39 -1.22 -9.22
N HIS A 45 9.54 -0.54 -8.09
CA HIS A 45 10.30 0.70 -7.93
C HIS A 45 11.15 0.66 -6.66
N ARG A 46 12.16 -0.22 -6.67
CA ARG A 46 13.16 -0.44 -5.60
C ARG A 46 14.15 0.72 -5.49
N SER A 47 13.67 1.90 -5.14
CA SER A 47 14.50 3.10 -4.96
C SER A 47 14.15 3.83 -3.67
N THR A 48 15.04 4.73 -3.25
CA THR A 48 14.80 5.64 -2.12
C THR A 48 13.55 6.49 -2.34
N PHE A 49 13.28 6.88 -3.59
CA PHE A 49 12.06 7.60 -3.95
C PHE A 49 10.79 6.74 -3.78
N GLY A 50 10.88 5.43 -4.05
CA GLY A 50 9.79 4.48 -3.77
C GLY A 50 9.50 4.39 -2.27
N ALA A 51 10.54 4.26 -1.45
CA ALA A 51 10.41 4.24 0.01
C ALA A 51 9.79 5.55 0.54
N PHE A 52 10.24 6.70 0.04
CA PHE A 52 9.70 8.01 0.40
C PHE A 52 8.23 8.16 -0.01
N THR A 53 7.86 7.64 -1.18
CA THR A 53 6.46 7.60 -1.61
C THR A 53 5.61 6.82 -0.61
N VAL A 54 6.04 5.60 -0.26
CA VAL A 54 5.33 4.75 0.71
C VAL A 54 5.23 5.39 2.09
N PHE A 55 6.29 6.06 2.54
CA PHE A 55 6.27 6.83 3.79
C PHE A 55 5.17 7.89 3.79
N ILE A 56 5.08 8.70 2.73
CA ILE A 56 4.04 9.74 2.62
C ILE A 56 2.64 9.11 2.53
N LEU A 57 2.49 8.00 1.81
CA LEU A 57 1.21 7.29 1.75
C LEU A 57 0.77 6.79 3.13
N GLY A 58 1.70 6.25 3.91
CA GLY A 58 1.43 5.86 5.29
C GLY A 58 1.09 7.05 6.19
N TYR A 59 1.76 8.18 5.99
CA TYR A 59 1.47 9.41 6.75
C TYR A 59 0.05 9.92 6.44
N ALA A 60 -0.35 9.87 5.17
CA ALA A 60 -1.72 10.17 4.78
C ALA A 60 -2.72 9.19 5.42
N ALA A 61 -2.43 7.88 5.43
CA ALA A 61 -3.30 6.90 6.08
C ALA A 61 -3.47 7.18 7.58
N ASP A 62 -2.41 7.59 8.27
CA ASP A 62 -2.48 7.96 9.69
C ASP A 62 -3.41 9.18 9.92
N ILE A 63 -3.37 10.19 9.04
CA ILE A 63 -4.25 11.37 9.12
C ILE A 63 -5.72 10.97 8.97
N PHE A 64 -6.05 10.14 7.96
CA PHE A 64 -7.43 9.79 7.65
C PHE A 64 -8.05 8.78 8.62
N SER A 65 -7.22 7.93 9.24
CA SER A 65 -7.68 6.97 10.24
C SER A 65 -7.88 7.57 11.64
N ALA A 66 -7.50 8.85 11.84
CA ALA A 66 -7.41 9.49 13.16
C ALA A 66 -6.57 8.68 14.17
N GLY A 67 -5.62 7.89 13.66
CA GLY A 67 -4.74 7.05 14.46
C GLY A 67 -3.50 7.79 14.97
N ILE A 68 -2.59 7.04 15.59
CA ILE A 68 -1.31 7.59 16.05
C ILE A 68 -0.42 7.85 14.84
N ILE A 69 -0.13 9.13 14.59
CA ILE A 69 0.69 9.59 13.47
C ILE A 69 2.05 8.88 13.47
N GLY A 70 2.42 8.33 12.31
CA GLY A 70 3.69 7.64 12.09
C GLY A 70 3.59 6.12 12.16
N THR A 71 2.49 5.55 12.68
CA THR A 71 2.33 4.09 12.82
C THR A 71 2.22 3.40 11.46
N SER A 72 1.34 3.88 10.58
CA SER A 72 1.20 3.32 9.22
C SER A 72 2.43 3.65 8.39
N SER A 73 2.99 4.85 8.55
CA SER A 73 4.24 5.25 7.88
C SER A 73 5.38 4.28 8.15
N PHE A 74 5.63 3.96 9.43
CA PHE A 74 6.67 3.01 9.84
C PHE A 74 6.41 1.61 9.29
N THR A 75 5.20 1.08 9.51
CA THR A 75 4.88 -0.30 9.12
C THR A 75 4.87 -0.50 7.61
N LEU A 76 4.41 0.48 6.82
CA LEU A 76 4.39 0.39 5.37
C LEU A 76 5.79 0.53 4.76
N VAL A 77 6.66 1.38 5.32
CA VAL A 77 8.07 1.43 4.90
C VAL A 77 8.76 0.10 5.20
N PHE A 78 8.46 -0.54 6.34
CA PHE A 78 8.94 -1.87 6.64
C PHE A 78 8.47 -2.91 5.62
N VAL A 79 7.17 -2.91 5.28
CA VAL A 79 6.62 -3.76 4.21
C VAL A 79 7.32 -3.50 2.87
N PHE A 80 7.54 -2.25 2.50
CA PHE A 80 8.27 -1.88 1.30
C PHE A 80 9.70 -2.43 1.30
N ALA A 81 10.41 -2.37 2.43
CA ALA A 81 11.76 -2.88 2.56
C ALA A 81 11.80 -4.40 2.37
N VAL A 82 10.94 -5.14 3.08
CA VAL A 82 10.86 -6.62 2.96
C VAL A 82 10.48 -7.03 1.55
N THR A 83 9.48 -6.39 0.95
CA THR A 83 9.05 -6.69 -0.43
C THR A 83 10.11 -6.35 -1.47
N SER A 84 10.87 -5.28 -1.28
CA SER A 84 12.01 -4.93 -2.14
C SER A 84 13.13 -5.96 -2.12
N LEU A 85 13.34 -6.62 -0.98
CA LEU A 85 14.27 -7.75 -0.85
C LEU A 85 13.70 -9.00 -1.53
N LEU A 86 12.44 -9.34 -1.28
CA LEU A 86 11.77 -10.50 -1.89
C LEU A 86 11.70 -10.40 -3.41
N ALA A 87 11.55 -9.20 -3.96
CA ALA A 87 11.53 -8.94 -5.40
C ALA A 87 12.86 -9.29 -6.12
N ARG A 88 13.94 -9.57 -5.38
CA ARG A 88 15.18 -10.11 -5.95
C ARG A 88 15.10 -11.62 -6.22
N ILE A 89 14.18 -12.32 -5.56
CA ILE A 89 14.06 -13.79 -5.56
C ILE A 89 12.76 -14.23 -6.24
N ILE A 90 11.69 -13.43 -6.12
CA ILE A 90 10.34 -13.79 -6.54
C ILE A 90 9.84 -12.80 -7.60
N SER A 91 9.07 -13.30 -8.58
CA SER A 91 8.38 -12.47 -9.58
C SER A 91 6.92 -12.20 -9.20
N LEU A 92 6.47 -10.95 -9.39
CA LEU A 92 5.10 -10.50 -9.11
C LEU A 92 4.06 -11.03 -10.12
N ASN A 93 4.46 -11.79 -11.14
CA ASN A 93 3.54 -12.23 -12.20
C ASN A 93 2.52 -13.27 -11.71
N SER A 94 2.89 -14.11 -10.76
CA SER A 94 2.04 -15.18 -10.23
C SER A 94 0.89 -14.62 -9.39
N LEU A 95 -0.32 -15.16 -9.60
CA LEU A 95 -1.50 -14.85 -8.79
C LEU A 95 -1.28 -15.21 -7.32
N LEU A 96 -0.57 -16.31 -7.04
CA LEU A 96 -0.24 -16.74 -5.69
C LEU A 96 0.64 -15.71 -4.96
N VAL A 97 1.60 -15.11 -5.66
CA VAL A 97 2.48 -14.07 -5.08
C VAL A 97 1.69 -12.80 -4.79
N LYS A 98 0.75 -12.44 -5.67
CA LYS A 98 -0.12 -11.28 -5.46
C LYS A 98 -1.01 -11.47 -4.24
N ILE A 99 -1.82 -12.53 -4.22
CA ILE A 99 -2.76 -12.79 -3.14
C ILE A 99 -2.01 -13.15 -1.86
N GLY A 100 -1.25 -14.25 -1.87
CA GLY A 100 -0.55 -14.76 -0.70
C GLY A 100 0.49 -13.79 -0.15
N GLY A 101 1.23 -13.09 -1.02
CA GLY A 101 2.19 -12.07 -0.60
C GLY A 101 1.53 -10.88 0.09
N THR A 102 0.39 -10.40 -0.41
CA THR A 102 -0.35 -9.31 0.26
C THR A 102 -1.01 -9.75 1.57
N ILE A 103 -1.56 -10.97 1.66
CA ILE A 103 -2.06 -11.53 2.92
C ILE A 103 -0.93 -11.57 3.95
N PHE A 104 0.20 -12.16 3.59
CA PHE A 104 1.35 -12.29 4.47
C PHE A 104 1.86 -10.91 4.95
N MET A 105 2.00 -9.95 4.03
CA MET A 105 2.44 -8.60 4.39
C MET A 105 1.40 -7.84 5.21
N SER A 106 0.11 -8.08 4.99
CA SER A 106 -0.95 -7.51 5.80
C SER A 106 -0.94 -8.03 7.23
N ILE A 107 -0.68 -9.33 7.42
CA ILE A 107 -0.49 -9.92 8.75
C ILE A 107 0.73 -9.30 9.42
N LEU A 108 1.86 -9.19 8.69
CA LEU A 108 3.08 -8.59 9.19
C LEU A 108 2.88 -7.12 9.62
N LYS A 109 2.21 -6.31 8.77
CA LYS A 109 1.82 -4.93 9.13
C LYS A 109 0.92 -4.91 10.35
N GLY A 110 -0.07 -5.79 10.42
CA GLY A 110 -1.01 -5.89 11.54
C GLY A 110 -0.32 -6.21 12.86
N ILE A 111 0.62 -7.17 12.86
CA ILE A 111 1.43 -7.53 14.04
C ILE A 111 2.29 -6.35 14.47
N LEU A 112 3.00 -5.68 13.54
CA LEU A 112 3.81 -4.51 13.87
C LEU A 112 2.98 -3.37 14.43
N THR A 113 1.83 -3.09 13.81
CA THR A 113 0.87 -2.09 14.28
C THR A 113 0.37 -2.44 15.69
N TYR A 114 0.03 -3.70 15.93
CA TYR A 114 -0.37 -4.19 17.25
C TYR A 114 0.73 -3.99 18.30
N MET A 115 1.99 -4.31 17.97
CA MET A 115 3.11 -4.11 18.89
C MET A 115 3.30 -2.62 19.23
N VAL A 116 3.23 -1.73 18.24
CA VAL A 116 3.35 -0.28 18.45
C VAL A 116 2.21 0.24 19.32
N LEU A 117 0.97 -0.13 19.01
CA LEU A 117 -0.20 0.31 19.78
C LEU A 117 -0.18 -0.23 21.21
N ARG A 118 0.22 -1.49 21.41
CA ARG A 118 0.37 -2.09 22.74
C ARG A 118 1.44 -1.38 23.56
N PHE A 119 2.56 -0.99 22.94
CA PHE A 119 3.61 -0.20 23.59
C PHE A 119 3.09 1.18 24.04
N LEU A 120 2.13 1.74 23.32
CA LEU A 120 1.46 3.01 23.64
C LEU A 120 0.21 2.83 24.53
N ASN A 121 0.05 1.66 25.17
CA ASN A 121 -1.08 1.29 26.01
C ASN A 121 -2.46 1.43 25.33
N GLN A 122 -2.51 1.28 24.00
CA GLN A 122 -3.75 1.18 23.26
C GLN A 122 -4.15 -0.29 23.11
N GLU A 123 -5.37 -0.62 23.52
CA GLU A 123 -5.89 -1.98 23.41
C GLU A 123 -6.66 -2.15 22.11
N ILE A 124 -6.10 -2.96 21.21
CA ILE A 124 -6.79 -3.39 20.00
C ILE A 124 -6.92 -4.91 19.97
N PRO A 125 -8.08 -5.46 19.58
CA PRO A 125 -8.28 -6.89 19.51
C PRO A 125 -7.40 -7.54 18.43
N PHE A 126 -6.50 -8.44 18.82
CA PHE A 126 -5.55 -9.09 17.89
C PHE A 126 -6.21 -9.84 16.74
N TYR A 127 -7.40 -10.41 16.98
CA TYR A 127 -8.11 -11.23 15.99
C TYR A 127 -8.58 -10.44 14.74
N ILE A 128 -8.59 -9.10 14.76
CA ILE A 128 -8.98 -8.27 13.61
C ILE A 128 -7.96 -8.33 12.46
N ILE A 129 -6.73 -8.76 12.74
CA ILE A 129 -5.64 -8.78 11.75
C ILE A 129 -5.93 -9.76 10.62
N PHE A 130 -6.48 -10.94 10.94
CA PHE A 130 -6.73 -12.01 9.97
C PHE A 130 -7.81 -11.68 8.94
N PRO A 131 -9.01 -11.21 9.31
CA PRO A 131 -10.04 -10.84 8.34
C PRO A 131 -9.60 -9.66 7.47
N ALA A 132 -8.88 -8.67 8.01
CA ALA A 132 -8.33 -7.56 7.25
C ALA A 132 -7.26 -8.02 6.25
N ALA A 133 -6.42 -8.99 6.65
CA ALA A 133 -5.45 -9.60 5.74
C ALA A 133 -6.13 -10.39 4.62
N ALA A 134 -7.18 -11.14 4.93
CA ALA A 134 -7.94 -11.89 3.94
C ALA A 134 -8.63 -10.97 2.93
N SER A 135 -9.30 -9.90 3.39
CA SER A 135 -9.94 -8.92 2.50
C SER A 135 -8.91 -8.24 1.60
N THR A 136 -7.77 -7.83 2.15
CA THR A 136 -6.66 -7.24 1.40
C THR A 136 -6.14 -8.20 0.33
N GLY A 137 -5.96 -9.47 0.67
CA GLY A 137 -5.54 -10.52 -0.26
C GLY A 137 -6.49 -10.72 -1.43
N ILE A 138 -7.79 -10.76 -1.16
CA ILE A 138 -8.84 -10.95 -2.18
C ILE A 138 -8.89 -9.75 -3.14
N VAL A 139 -8.74 -8.54 -2.60
CA VAL A 139 -8.82 -7.29 -3.38
C VAL A 139 -7.53 -7.01 -4.17
N SER A 140 -6.40 -7.57 -3.75
CA SER A 140 -5.09 -7.21 -4.31
C SER A 140 -4.93 -7.44 -5.82
N PRO A 141 -5.42 -8.52 -6.46
CA PRO A 141 -5.24 -8.72 -7.90
C PRO A 141 -5.90 -7.61 -8.74
N PHE A 142 -7.06 -7.13 -8.29
CA PHE A 142 -7.78 -6.04 -8.93
C PHE A 142 -6.99 -4.73 -8.83
N ILE A 143 -6.53 -4.40 -7.62
CA ILE A 143 -5.72 -3.21 -7.38
C ILE A 143 -4.40 -3.26 -8.14
N PHE A 144 -3.71 -4.40 -8.18
CA PHE A 144 -2.49 -4.55 -8.98
C PHE A 144 -2.72 -4.30 -10.47
N THR A 145 -3.87 -4.72 -11.01
CA THR A 145 -4.23 -4.47 -12.40
C THR A 145 -4.41 -2.97 -12.64
N LEU A 146 -5.05 -2.27 -11.71
CA LEU A 146 -5.23 -0.82 -11.77
C LEU A 146 -3.89 -0.07 -11.64
N LEU A 147 -3.04 -0.45 -10.69
CA LEU A 147 -1.70 0.12 -10.50
C LEU A 147 -0.81 -0.09 -11.72
N LYS A 148 -0.88 -1.27 -12.36
CA LYS A 148 -0.17 -1.54 -13.61
C LYS A 148 -0.63 -0.58 -14.71
N LYS A 149 -1.95 -0.38 -14.89
CA LYS A 149 -2.50 0.56 -15.88
C LYS A 149 -2.05 2.00 -15.60
N ILE A 150 -2.12 2.46 -14.35
CA ILE A 150 -1.68 3.80 -13.95
C ILE A 150 -0.19 3.98 -14.25
N THR A 151 0.65 3.00 -13.86
CA THR A 151 2.10 3.05 -14.09
C THR A 151 2.45 3.13 -15.57
N LEU A 152 1.79 2.32 -16.41
CA LEU A 152 1.98 2.34 -17.86
C LEU A 152 1.57 3.68 -18.47
N ARG A 153 0.43 4.23 -18.05
CA ARG A 153 -0.06 5.53 -18.55
C ARG A 153 0.87 6.67 -18.14
N VAL A 154 1.35 6.70 -16.90
CA VAL A 154 2.29 7.72 -16.43
C VAL A 154 3.61 7.65 -17.20
N ARG A 155 4.10 6.43 -17.50
CA ARG A 155 5.30 6.25 -18.36
C ARG A 155 5.05 6.77 -19.78
N ALA A 156 3.95 6.39 -20.42
CA ALA A 156 3.62 6.84 -21.78
C ALA A 156 3.56 8.38 -21.91
N VAL A 157 2.94 9.06 -20.94
CA VAL A 157 2.92 10.53 -20.88
C VAL A 157 4.32 11.12 -20.69
N GLY A 158 5.20 10.42 -19.96
CA GLY A 158 6.60 10.78 -19.84
C GLY A 158 7.32 10.82 -21.19
N TYR A 159 7.21 9.74 -21.98
CA TYR A 159 7.86 9.64 -23.29
C TYR A 159 7.36 10.69 -24.29
N SER A 160 6.04 10.93 -24.36
CA SER A 160 5.47 11.95 -25.26
C SER A 160 5.90 13.38 -24.94
N THR A 161 6.36 13.65 -23.71
CA THR A 161 6.85 14.99 -23.34
C THR A 161 8.28 15.19 -23.84
N VAL A 162 9.10 14.13 -23.87
CA VAL A 162 10.51 14.20 -24.31
C VAL A 162 10.59 14.42 -25.82
N GLU A 163 9.79 13.69 -26.59
CA GLU A 163 9.75 13.81 -28.06
C GLU A 163 9.34 15.21 -28.54
N LYS A 164 8.56 15.95 -27.74
CA LYS A 164 8.17 17.35 -28.03
C LYS A 164 9.22 18.40 -27.66
N ILE A 165 10.23 18.03 -26.88
CA ILE A 165 11.32 18.94 -26.47
C ILE A 165 12.51 18.83 -27.43
N GLU A 166 12.60 17.72 -28.18
CA GLU A 166 13.64 17.48 -29.18
C GLU A 166 13.27 17.97 -30.60
N LEU A 167 12.09 18.57 -30.77
CA LEU A 167 11.59 19.20 -32.02
C LEU A 167 11.53 20.72 -31.85
#